data_AF-A0A1D8UTG6-F1
#
_entry.id   AF-A0A1D8UTG6-F1
#
_cell.length_a   1.000
_cell.length_b   1.000
_cell.length_c   1.000
_cell.angle_alpha   90.00
_cell.angle_beta   90.00
_cell.angle_gamma   90.00
#
_symmetry.space_group_name_H-M   'P 1'
#
loop_
_entity.id
_entity.type
_entity.pdbx_description
1 polymer ?
#
loop_
_entity_poly.entity_id
_entity_poly.type
_entity_poly.pdbx_seq_one_letter_code
_entity_poly.pdbx_strand_id
1 'polypeptide(L)' 'MTPTAFAREIGVSHATVSRWLDNKTHPSPPAIRAVFQFTNGEVTASDLLNEGVVRGEAA' A
#
# COMPACT_ATOMS: atom_id res chain seq x y z
N MET A 1 -12.95 -3.28 5.40
CA MET A 1 -12.05 -4.43 5.08
C MET A 1 -10.94 -4.49 6.11
N THR A 2 -10.49 -5.67 6.54
CA THR A 2 -9.33 -5.80 7.45
C THR A 2 -8.01 -5.88 6.66
N PRO A 3 -6.87 -5.42 7.22
CA PRO A 3 -5.56 -5.52 6.55
C PRO A 3 -5.18 -6.95 6.15
N THR A 4 -5.57 -7.94 6.95
CA THR A 4 -5.33 -9.37 6.66
C THR A 4 -6.13 -9.87 5.47
N ALA A 5 -7.40 -9.46 5.36
CA ALA A 5 -8.23 -9.82 4.21
C ALA A 5 -7.68 -9.17 2.92
N PHE A 6 -7.29 -7.90 3.00
CA PHE A 6 -6.65 -7.19 1.90
C PHE A 6 -5.37 -7.88 1.43
N ALA A 7 -4.46 -8.20 2.36
CA ALA A 7 -3.19 -8.86 2.05
C ALA A 7 -3.40 -10.18 1.31
N ARG A 8 -4.37 -10.99 1.77
CA ARG A 8 -4.73 -12.26 1.12
C ARG A 8 -5.23 -12.03 -0.31
N GLU A 9 -6.04 -11.00 -0.52
CA GLU A 9 -6.67 -10.73 -1.82
C GLU A 9 -5.66 -10.24 -2.86
N ILE A 10 -4.68 -9.42 -2.46
CA ILE A 10 -3.60 -8.98 -3.35
C ILE A 10 -2.42 -9.97 -3.42
N GLY A 11 -2.53 -11.13 -2.77
CA GLY A 11 -1.55 -12.22 -2.85
C GLY A 11 -0.25 -11.99 -2.07
N VAL A 12 -0.28 -11.21 -0.99
CA VAL A 12 0.91 -10.94 -0.15
C VAL A 12 0.67 -11.29 1.32
N SER A 13 1.75 -11.34 2.11
CA SER A 13 1.64 -11.57 3.55
C SER A 13 1.14 -10.33 4.28
N HIS A 14 0.44 -10.52 5.40
CA HIS A 14 0.07 -9.41 6.29
C HIS A 14 1.29 -8.62 6.78
N ALA A 15 2.41 -9.31 7.05
CA ALA A 15 3.66 -8.66 7.45
C ALA A 15 4.24 -7.76 6.34
N THR A 16 4.05 -8.13 5.07
CA THR A 16 4.45 -7.32 3.92
C THR A 16 3.66 -6.01 3.88
N VAL A 17 2.32 -6.08 4.01
CA VAL A 17 1.46 -4.89 4.05
C VAL A 17 1.83 -4.00 5.24
N SER A 18 2.06 -4.58 6.42
CA SER A 18 2.49 -3.83 7.60
C SER A 18 3.80 -3.07 7.37
N ARG A 19 4.77 -3.66 6.65
CA ARG A 19 6.03 -2.97 6.31
C ARG A 19 5.84 -1.82 5.31
N TRP A 20 4.87 -1.93 4.40
CA TRP A 20 4.51 -0.83 3.49
C TRP A 20 3.89 0.33 4.27
N LEU A 21 2.94 0.04 5.16
CA LEU A 21 2.30 1.05 6.02
C LEU A 21 3.31 1.75 6.94
N ASP A 22 4.30 1.01 7.45
CA ASP A 22 5.40 1.55 8.25
C ASP A 22 6.49 2.24 7.42
N ASN A 23 6.35 2.32 6.09
CA ASN A 23 7.38 2.82 5.15
C ASN A 23 8.75 2.11 5.27
N LYS A 24 8.78 0.87 5.76
CA LYS A 24 10.02 0.08 5.92
C LYS A 24 10.49 -0.54 4.61
N THR A 25 9.56 -0.78 3.68
CA THR A 25 9.84 -1.38 2.37
C THR A 25 8.85 -0.85 1.35
N HIS A 26 9.26 -0.81 0.08
CA HIS A 26 8.38 -0.45 -1.03
C HIS A 26 7.69 -1.69 -1.64
N PRO A 27 6.43 -1.57 -2.10
CA PRO A 27 5.77 -2.62 -2.86
C PRO A 27 6.47 -2.85 -4.20
N SER A 28 6.55 -4.11 -4.64
CA SER A 28 7.09 -4.46 -5.95
C SER A 28 6.13 -4.07 -7.08
N PRO A 29 6.59 -3.93 -8.34
CA PRO A 29 5.71 -3.58 -9.45
C PRO A 29 4.48 -4.52 -9.64
N PRO A 30 4.59 -5.85 -9.44
CA PRO A 30 3.42 -6.72 -9.43
C PRO A 30 2.43 -6.40 -8.29
N ALA A 31 2.93 -6.09 -7.09
CA ALA A 31 2.10 -5.74 -5.94
C ALA A 31 1.37 -4.42 -6.16
N ILE A 32 2.04 -3.40 -6.70
CA ILE A 32 1.41 -2.12 -7.07
C ILE A 32 0.25 -2.34 -8.04
N ARG A 33 0.44 -3.18 -9.07
CA ARG A 33 -0.63 -3.54 -10.01
C ARG A 33 -1.79 -4.25 -9.32
N ALA A 34 -1.52 -5.17 -8.39
CA ALA A 34 -2.56 -5.87 -7.65
C ALA A 34 -3.37 -4.90 -6.77
N VAL A 35 -2.71 -3.97 -6.07
CA VAL A 35 -3.38 -2.93 -5.28
C VAL A 35 -4.23 -2.02 -6.17
N PHE A 36 -3.69 -1.56 -7.29
CA PHE A 36 -4.41 -0.72 -8.24
C PHE A 36 -5.67 -1.42 -8.78
N GLN A 37 -5.56 -2.69 -9.16
CA GLN A 37 -6.72 -3.48 -9.64
C GLN A 37 -7.76 -3.71 -8.54
N PHE A 38 -7.31 -4.09 -7.35
CA PHE A 38 -8.21 -4.37 -6.22
C PHE A 38 -8.99 -3.12 -5.78
N THR A 39 -8.34 -1.96 -5.83
CA THR A 39 -8.95 -0.66 -5.48
C THR A 39 -9.63 0.02 -6.66
N ASN A 40 -9.72 -0.65 -7.82
CA ASN A 40 -10.28 -0.09 -9.05
C ASN A 40 -9.68 1.28 -9.42
N GLY A 41 -8.39 1.46 -9.18
CA GLY A 41 -7.63 2.66 -9.47
C GLY A 41 -7.72 3.78 -8.43
N GLU A 42 -8.41 3.57 -7.30
CA GLU A 42 -8.45 4.54 -6.20
C GLU A 42 -7.08 4.72 -5.54
N VAL A 43 -6.27 3.66 -5.47
CA VAL A 43 -4.88 3.72 -4.98
C VAL A 43 -3.92 3.52 -6.15
N THR A 44 -3.06 4.51 -6.36
CA THR A 44 -2.08 4.52 -7.45
C THR A 44 -0.67 4.17 -6.99
N ALA A 45 0.23 3.95 -7.95
CA ALA A 45 1.65 3.78 -7.67
C ALA A 45 2.24 4.99 -6.94
N SER A 46 1.78 6.20 -7.27
CA SER A 46 2.20 7.43 -6.61
C SER A 46 1.85 7.36 -5.13
N ASP A 47 0.62 7.01 -4.76
CA ASP A 47 0.20 6.93 -3.35
C ASP A 47 1.02 5.94 -2.53
N LEU A 48 1.45 4.84 -3.17
CA LEU A 48 2.24 3.77 -2.53
C LEU A 48 3.74 4.05 -2.46
N LEU A 49 4.27 4.90 -3.34
CA LEU A 49 5.70 5.18 -3.48
C LEU A 49 6.08 6.60 -3.05
N ASN A 50 5.10 7.48 -2.79
CA ASN A 50 5.40 8.84 -2.37
C ASN A 50 5.87 8.85 -0.91
N GLU A 51 7.19 8.80 -0.74
CA GLU A 51 7.85 9.14 0.52
C GLU A 51 7.60 10.64 0.83
N GLY A 52 6.52 10.97 1.56
CA GLY A 52 6.49 12.26 2.30
C GLY A 52 5.23 13.15 2.28
N VAL A 53 4.03 12.70 1.90
CA VAL A 53 2.84 13.59 1.88
C VAL A 53 2.04 13.61 3.20
N VAL A 54 2.57 13.14 4.34
CA VAL A 54 1.99 13.50 5.65
C VAL A 54 3.05 13.65 6.76
N ARG A 55 3.91 14.65 6.63
CA ARG A 55 4.44 15.38 7.80
C ARG A 55 4.24 16.87 7.57
N GLY A 56 3.07 17.38 7.96
CA GLY A 56 2.82 18.82 7.90
C GLY A 56 1.36 19.28 7.84
N GLU A 57 0.40 18.59 8.46
CA GLU A 57 -0.72 19.31 9.08
C GLU A 57 -0.33 19.56 10.53
N ALA A 58 0.23 20.74 10.79
CA ALA A 58 0.24 21.36 12.09
C ALA A 58 -0.38 22.76 11.90
N ALA A 59 -1.54 22.90 12.54
CA ALA A 59 -2.29 24.10 12.93
C ALA A 59 -1.67 25.48 12.63
#